data_AF-A0A7W0Y511-F1
#
_entry.id   AF-A0A7W0Y511-F1
#
_cell.length_a   1.000
_cell.length_b   1.000
_cell.length_c   1.000
_cell.angle_alpha   90.00
_cell.angle_beta   90.00
_cell.angle_gamma   90.00
#
_symmetry.space_group_name_H-M   'P 1'
#
loop_
_entity.id
_entity.type
_entity.pdbx_description
1 polymer ?
#
loop_
_entity_poly.entity_id
_entity_poly.type
_entity_poly.pdbx_seq_one_letter_code
_entity_poly.pdbx_strand_id
1 'polypeptide(L)'
;MWAAICAIAIIPSSPFRSLSPRTSFAQSADALKKAQAAFDTAQQDYLQGKYDEAAQGFQDAYAARQFPQFLYNAGAAFHMKGKKQSDVAAYTKAVEFYKRYLTEDPQAADKAKVEKAIAVLETEIKRIAALGVGSGSGSAGSGSGSGSGSAMPPAAPSPEVQQLGDVKVRGLVVIESEPQNATIYLDDKKKGAFATTPWSGSLDGEHKIIIEKKGFKISESSISADPSKLFVLKAVMSEEGYLGWVEFSSNIKGSEIFMDDKTIGSIGKTPFQQNVKPGKHTFYISAEGYSEYKQEIEILPGQTYQIRADISGTPLGKINVQGLGIEEASITVDGQRLCERGPCLKGIPVGEHSITVSRPGFKPYRRRVSIQEKTETQIKVGLAPTPSRSDAIIAYVLAAGFTGGGIYLGLQSDKLKDELTKEIAAGMPPPDKNDPRFTRGKIFAIAADASFALGALTALGAIYYTFREKGAPSTGLIDVRALAIQPQVGPTYAGVGMEAHW
;
A
#
# COMPACT_ATOMS: atom_id res chain seq x y z
N MET A 1 0.86 -53.67 1.40
CA MET A 1 0.37 -52.70 2.40
C MET A 1 1.45 -51.61 2.47
N TRP A 2 1.42 -50.59 1.62
CA TRP A 2 0.66 -49.35 1.76
C TRP A 2 0.61 -48.65 0.37
N ALA A 3 -0.55 -48.14 -0.03
CA ALA A 3 -0.72 -47.29 -1.22
C ALA A 3 -1.06 -45.88 -0.74
N ALA A 4 -0.24 -44.89 -1.11
CA ALA A 4 -0.45 -43.49 -0.78
C ALA A 4 -1.40 -42.85 -1.80
N ILE A 5 -2.53 -42.34 -1.30
CA ILE A 5 -3.54 -41.61 -2.08
C ILE A 5 -3.16 -40.13 -2.10
N CYS A 6 -2.85 -39.60 -3.28
CA CYS A 6 -2.72 -38.17 -3.53
C CYS A 6 -4.13 -37.54 -3.62
N ALA A 7 -4.46 -36.65 -2.68
CA ALA A 7 -5.64 -35.80 -2.76
C ALA A 7 -5.28 -34.49 -3.48
N ILE A 8 -5.89 -34.26 -4.65
CA ILE A 8 -5.85 -33.00 -5.39
C ILE A 8 -6.88 -32.06 -4.75
N ALA A 9 -6.42 -30.96 -4.15
CA ALA A 9 -7.28 -29.91 -3.63
C ALA A 9 -7.69 -28.97 -4.78
N ILE A 10 -8.97 -29.01 -5.17
CA ILE A 10 -9.59 -28.07 -6.11
C ILE A 10 -10.02 -26.83 -5.30
N ILE A 11 -9.41 -25.68 -5.56
CA ILE A 11 -9.81 -24.39 -4.99
C ILE A 11 -11.05 -23.90 -5.78
N PRO A 12 -12.19 -23.62 -5.13
CA PRO A 12 -13.35 -23.09 -5.83
C PRO A 12 -13.11 -21.61 -6.20
N SER A 13 -13.18 -21.33 -7.50
CA SER A 13 -13.23 -19.97 -8.06
C SER A 13 -14.44 -19.23 -7.49
N SER A 14 -14.20 -18.10 -6.81
CA SER A 14 -15.25 -17.22 -6.33
C SER A 14 -16.05 -16.64 -7.50
N PRO A 15 -17.39 -16.64 -7.47
CA PRO A 15 -18.17 -16.00 -8.51
C PRO A 15 -18.01 -14.49 -8.43
N PHE A 16 -17.85 -13.85 -9.59
CA PHE A 16 -17.98 -12.42 -9.78
C PHE A 16 -19.25 -11.92 -9.08
N ARG A 17 -19.10 -11.06 -8.07
CA ARG A 17 -20.22 -10.35 -7.45
C ARG A 17 -20.76 -9.36 -8.49
N SER A 18 -21.84 -9.73 -9.16
CA SER A 18 -22.66 -8.78 -9.91
C SER A 18 -23.14 -7.71 -8.94
N LEU A 19 -22.75 -6.45 -9.17
CA LEU A 19 -23.31 -5.30 -8.47
C LEU A 19 -24.79 -5.21 -8.81
N SER A 20 -25.65 -5.75 -7.94
CA SER A 20 -27.08 -5.46 -7.98
C SER A 20 -27.27 -3.94 -7.87
N PRO A 21 -28.14 -3.30 -8.66
CA PRO A 21 -28.47 -1.90 -8.47
C PRO A 21 -28.94 -1.70 -7.02
N ARG A 22 -28.39 -0.69 -6.35
CA ARG A 22 -28.68 -0.39 -4.94
C ARG A 22 -30.17 -0.03 -4.80
N THR A 23 -30.97 -0.98 -4.34
CA THR A 23 -32.43 -0.88 -4.17
C THR A 23 -32.87 0.31 -3.30
N SER A 24 -32.03 0.76 -2.37
CA SER A 24 -32.32 1.89 -1.48
C SER A 24 -32.39 3.24 -2.20
N PHE A 25 -31.65 3.43 -3.30
CA PHE A 25 -31.59 4.70 -4.04
C PHE A 25 -32.77 4.87 -5.01
N ALA A 26 -33.30 3.78 -5.55
CA ALA A 26 -34.53 3.83 -6.35
C ALA A 26 -35.72 4.22 -5.46
N GLN A 27 -35.80 3.66 -4.26
CA GLN A 27 -36.84 3.99 -3.28
C GLN A 27 -36.79 5.46 -2.83
N SER A 28 -35.61 6.05 -2.66
CA SER A 28 -35.49 7.47 -2.29
C SER A 28 -35.92 8.42 -3.41
N ALA A 29 -35.59 8.09 -4.67
CA ALA A 29 -36.00 8.90 -5.83
C ALA A 29 -37.51 8.89 -6.04
N ASP A 30 -38.15 7.72 -5.88
CA ASP A 30 -39.60 7.60 -6.00
C ASP A 30 -40.35 8.37 -4.90
N ALA A 31 -39.86 8.30 -3.67
CA ALA A 31 -40.41 9.06 -2.54
C ALA A 31 -40.32 10.57 -2.77
N LEU A 32 -39.18 11.05 -3.28
CA LEU A 32 -38.97 12.46 -3.57
C LEU A 32 -39.90 12.98 -4.69
N LYS A 33 -40.09 12.18 -5.74
CA LYS A 33 -41.01 12.50 -6.83
C LYS A 33 -42.47 12.57 -6.37
N LYS A 34 -42.88 11.67 -5.46
CA LYS A 34 -44.20 11.73 -4.83
C LYS A 34 -44.37 12.99 -3.98
N ALA A 35 -43.35 13.33 -3.18
CA ALA A 35 -43.36 14.55 -2.39
C ALA A 35 -43.49 15.80 -3.28
N GLN A 36 -42.78 15.83 -4.43
CA GLN A 36 -42.88 16.91 -5.41
C GLN A 36 -44.29 17.07 -5.97
N ALA A 37 -44.90 15.99 -6.44
CA ALA A 37 -46.25 16.04 -7.01
C ALA A 37 -47.30 16.51 -6.00
N ALA A 38 -47.21 16.03 -4.74
CA ALA A 38 -48.10 16.46 -3.66
C ALA A 38 -47.90 17.94 -3.32
N PHE A 39 -46.64 18.39 -3.25
CA PHE A 39 -46.30 19.77 -2.97
C PHE A 39 -46.77 20.74 -4.07
N ASP A 40 -46.55 20.41 -5.34
CA ASP A 40 -46.97 21.24 -6.47
C ASP A 40 -48.50 21.39 -6.51
N THR A 41 -49.23 20.32 -6.20
CA THR A 41 -50.70 20.34 -6.09
C THR A 41 -51.14 21.22 -4.91
N ALA A 42 -50.53 21.02 -3.74
CA ALA A 42 -50.84 21.79 -2.53
C ALA A 42 -50.60 23.31 -2.72
N GLN A 43 -49.56 23.68 -3.45
CA GLN A 43 -49.29 25.07 -3.82
C GLN A 43 -50.42 25.67 -4.67
N GLN A 44 -50.89 24.93 -5.67
CA GLN A 44 -52.00 25.39 -6.52
C GLN A 44 -53.29 25.56 -5.70
N ASP A 45 -53.60 24.61 -4.83
CA ASP A 45 -54.76 24.70 -3.93
C ASP A 45 -54.66 25.89 -2.98
N TYR A 46 -53.47 26.15 -2.43
CA TYR A 46 -53.21 27.31 -1.58
C TYR A 46 -53.48 28.63 -2.31
N LEU A 47 -52.98 28.75 -3.54
CA LEU A 47 -53.19 29.94 -4.38
C LEU A 47 -54.66 30.13 -4.77
N GLN A 48 -55.43 29.04 -4.87
CA GLN A 48 -56.88 29.05 -5.12
C GLN A 48 -57.72 29.33 -3.85
N GLY A 49 -57.09 29.46 -2.68
CA GLY A 49 -57.79 29.63 -1.39
C GLY A 49 -58.40 28.34 -0.83
N LYS A 50 -58.08 27.18 -1.41
CA LYS A 50 -58.49 25.84 -0.96
C LYS A 50 -57.55 25.35 0.14
N TYR A 51 -57.67 25.97 1.30
CA TYR A 51 -56.66 25.83 2.35
C TYR A 51 -56.66 24.47 3.07
N ASP A 52 -57.79 23.76 3.14
CA ASP A 52 -57.83 22.42 3.72
C ASP A 52 -57.13 21.41 2.81
N GLU A 53 -57.41 21.49 1.51
CA GLU A 53 -56.79 20.69 0.46
C GLU A 53 -55.28 20.97 0.38
N ALA A 54 -54.89 22.25 0.42
CA ALA A 54 -53.50 22.65 0.47
C ALA A 54 -52.79 22.07 1.71
N ALA A 55 -53.39 22.20 2.89
CA ALA A 55 -52.80 21.66 4.12
C ALA A 55 -52.66 20.13 4.07
N GLN A 56 -53.63 19.43 3.46
CA GLN A 56 -53.54 17.99 3.25
C GLN A 56 -52.42 17.63 2.27
N GLY A 57 -52.34 18.31 1.13
CA GLY A 57 -51.28 18.05 0.14
C GLY A 57 -49.87 18.30 0.70
N PHE A 58 -49.68 19.31 1.56
CA PHE A 58 -48.40 19.50 2.27
C PHE A 58 -48.11 18.38 3.28
N GLN A 59 -49.13 17.85 3.97
CA GLN A 59 -48.96 16.68 4.83
C GLN A 59 -48.64 15.42 4.02
N ASP A 60 -49.25 15.24 2.86
CA ASP A 60 -48.95 14.13 1.95
C ASP A 60 -47.52 14.23 1.41
N ALA A 61 -47.06 15.45 1.10
CA ALA A 61 -45.66 15.70 0.75
C ALA A 61 -44.71 15.33 1.90
N TYR A 62 -45.06 15.69 3.13
CA TYR A 62 -44.32 15.29 4.34
C TYR A 62 -44.32 13.78 4.59
N ALA A 63 -45.45 13.11 4.36
CA ALA A 63 -45.57 11.67 4.49
C ALA A 63 -44.72 10.93 3.44
N ALA A 64 -44.62 11.48 2.21
CA ALA A 64 -43.75 10.96 1.17
C ALA A 64 -42.26 11.19 1.49
N ARG A 65 -41.90 12.38 2.00
CA ARG A 65 -40.54 12.72 2.42
C ARG A 65 -40.57 13.73 3.57
N GLN A 66 -40.03 13.34 4.71
CA GLN A 66 -40.07 14.08 5.98
C GLN A 66 -39.17 15.33 5.98
N PHE A 67 -39.51 16.32 5.16
CA PHE A 67 -38.89 17.64 5.19
C PHE A 67 -39.71 18.58 6.08
N PRO A 68 -39.13 19.15 7.17
CA PRO A 68 -39.86 19.99 8.12
C PRO A 68 -40.58 21.20 7.47
N GLN A 69 -40.06 21.69 6.35
CA GLN A 69 -40.62 22.82 5.60
C GLN A 69 -42.04 22.53 5.09
N PHE A 70 -42.39 21.27 4.84
CA PHE A 70 -43.76 20.89 4.52
C PHE A 70 -44.72 21.08 5.69
N LEU A 71 -44.26 20.86 6.94
CA LEU A 71 -45.05 21.16 8.14
C LEU A 71 -45.30 22.67 8.28
N TYR A 72 -44.28 23.49 8.00
CA TYR A 72 -44.46 24.95 7.96
C TYR A 72 -45.55 25.35 6.95
N ASN A 73 -45.52 24.79 5.74
CA ASN A 73 -46.51 25.10 4.70
C ASN A 73 -47.92 24.63 5.07
N ALA A 74 -48.07 23.46 5.71
CA ALA A 74 -49.35 23.01 6.25
C ALA A 74 -49.88 23.98 7.32
N GLY A 75 -49.01 24.46 8.22
CA GLY A 75 -49.34 25.50 9.19
C GLY A 75 -49.76 26.82 8.54
N ALA A 76 -49.08 27.23 7.46
CA ALA A 76 -49.42 28.43 6.69
C ALA A 76 -50.79 28.34 5.99
N ALA A 77 -51.16 27.16 5.49
CA ALA A 77 -52.48 26.89 4.92
C ALA A 77 -53.58 27.06 5.97
N PHE A 78 -53.45 26.42 7.13
CA PHE A 78 -54.41 26.58 8.22
C PHE A 78 -54.45 27.99 8.81
N HIS A 79 -53.31 28.68 8.88
CA HIS A 79 -53.27 30.08 9.32
C HIS A 79 -54.10 30.94 8.37
N MET A 80 -53.91 30.82 7.05
CA MET A 80 -54.68 31.60 6.09
C MET A 80 -56.17 31.26 6.11
N LYS A 81 -56.54 29.99 6.30
CA LYS A 81 -57.94 29.59 6.53
C LYS A 81 -58.52 30.29 7.75
N GLY A 82 -57.85 30.20 8.90
CA GLY A 82 -58.26 30.83 10.14
C GLY A 82 -58.43 32.34 9.97
N LYS A 83 -57.50 33.00 9.26
CA LYS A 83 -57.56 34.43 8.97
C LYS A 83 -58.72 34.83 8.06
N LYS A 84 -59.03 34.04 7.03
CA LYS A 84 -60.09 34.36 6.05
C LYS A 84 -61.50 34.02 6.55
N GLN A 85 -61.63 33.00 7.40
CA GLN A 85 -62.92 32.45 7.84
C GLN A 85 -63.18 32.66 9.34
N SER A 86 -62.22 33.24 10.07
CA SER A 86 -62.24 33.34 11.54
C SER A 86 -62.41 31.99 12.25
N ASP A 87 -61.81 30.94 11.68
CA ASP A 87 -61.95 29.56 12.14
C ASP A 87 -60.91 29.23 13.24
N VAL A 88 -61.41 29.02 14.46
CA VAL A 88 -60.60 28.66 15.64
C VAL A 88 -59.93 27.29 15.49
N ALA A 89 -60.61 26.32 14.85
CA ALA A 89 -60.05 25.00 14.62
C ALA A 89 -58.87 25.09 13.65
N ALA A 90 -58.98 25.94 12.63
CA ALA A 90 -57.87 26.22 11.71
C ALA A 90 -56.68 26.88 12.42
N TYR A 91 -56.90 27.90 13.27
CA TYR A 91 -55.80 28.49 14.05
C TYR A 91 -55.12 27.48 14.98
N THR A 92 -55.89 26.58 15.59
CA THR A 92 -55.36 25.52 16.46
C THR A 92 -54.42 24.60 15.69
N LYS A 93 -54.86 24.13 14.51
CA LYS A 93 -54.01 23.31 13.62
C LYS A 93 -52.78 24.07 13.14
N ALA A 94 -52.91 25.36 12.81
CA ALA A 94 -51.77 26.18 12.39
C ALA A 94 -50.67 26.22 13.47
N VAL A 95 -51.06 26.45 14.72
CA VAL A 95 -50.14 26.45 15.88
C VAL A 95 -49.47 25.08 16.05
N GLU A 96 -50.23 23.99 15.93
CA GLU A 96 -49.70 22.62 16.04
C GLU A 96 -48.60 22.36 14.99
N PHE A 97 -48.88 22.65 13.72
CA PHE A 97 -47.93 22.45 12.63
C PHE A 97 -46.69 23.34 12.76
N TYR A 98 -46.85 24.60 13.16
CA TYR A 98 -45.71 25.48 13.41
C TYR A 98 -44.83 25.00 14.58
N LYS A 99 -45.43 24.49 15.67
CA LYS A 99 -44.66 23.90 16.78
C LYS A 99 -43.90 22.66 16.33
N ARG A 100 -44.53 21.79 15.53
CA ARG A 100 -43.87 20.59 14.96
C ARG A 100 -42.71 20.97 14.04
N TYR A 101 -42.90 21.97 13.17
CA TYR A 101 -41.84 22.52 12.33
C TYR A 101 -40.63 22.96 13.17
N LEU A 102 -40.83 23.78 14.21
CA LEU A 102 -39.73 24.25 15.07
C LEU A 102 -39.11 23.16 15.95
N THR A 103 -39.84 22.07 16.19
CA THR A 103 -39.31 20.89 16.89
C THR A 103 -38.36 20.10 15.98
N GLU A 104 -38.73 19.94 14.70
CA GLU A 104 -37.95 19.19 13.72
C GLU A 104 -36.83 20.01 13.08
N ASP A 105 -36.96 21.34 13.02
CA ASP A 105 -35.91 22.28 12.60
C ASP A 105 -35.66 23.38 13.67
N PRO A 106 -34.92 23.07 14.75
CA PRO A 106 -34.66 24.02 15.83
C PRO A 106 -33.79 25.22 15.45
N GLN A 107 -33.08 25.12 14.31
CA GLN A 107 -32.17 26.13 13.76
C GLN A 107 -32.76 26.83 12.52
N ALA A 108 -34.06 26.66 12.27
CA ALA A 108 -34.79 27.34 11.22
C ALA A 108 -34.50 28.85 11.20
N ALA A 109 -34.06 29.37 10.05
CA ALA A 109 -33.68 30.78 9.89
C ALA A 109 -34.82 31.76 10.22
N ASP A 110 -36.07 31.29 10.15
CA ASP A 110 -37.28 32.06 10.40
C ASP A 110 -37.91 31.79 11.77
N LYS A 111 -37.25 31.02 12.64
CA LYS A 111 -37.75 30.61 13.96
C LYS A 111 -38.45 31.74 14.73
N ALA A 112 -37.80 32.89 14.87
CA ALA A 112 -38.35 34.04 15.60
C ALA A 112 -39.68 34.56 15.01
N LYS A 113 -39.83 34.51 13.67
CA LYS A 113 -41.08 34.91 12.99
C LYS A 113 -42.19 33.89 13.27
N VAL A 114 -41.86 32.60 13.27
CA VAL A 114 -42.82 31.52 13.54
C VAL A 114 -43.25 31.52 15.00
N GLU A 115 -42.33 31.70 15.94
CA GLU A 115 -42.64 31.83 17.37
C GLU A 115 -43.57 33.02 17.64
N LYS A 116 -43.31 34.16 16.99
CA LYS A 116 -44.21 35.32 17.05
C LYS A 116 -45.61 34.99 16.50
N ALA A 117 -45.69 34.31 15.37
CA ALA A 117 -46.97 33.89 14.79
C ALA A 117 -47.72 32.94 15.73
N ILE A 118 -47.03 31.95 16.31
CA ILE A 118 -47.61 31.03 17.32
C ILE A 118 -48.22 31.82 18.48
N ALA A 119 -47.47 32.75 19.08
CA ALA A 119 -47.95 33.51 20.24
C ALA A 119 -49.20 34.36 19.93
N VAL A 120 -49.23 35.00 18.75
CA VAL A 120 -50.39 35.77 18.29
C VAL A 120 -51.60 34.86 18.05
N LEU A 121 -51.42 33.73 17.37
CA LEU A 121 -52.50 32.78 17.10
C LEU A 121 -53.05 32.14 18.37
N GLU A 122 -52.21 31.78 19.33
CA GLU A 122 -52.65 31.26 20.64
C GLU A 122 -53.48 32.29 21.42
N THR A 123 -53.09 33.56 21.34
CA THR A 123 -53.85 34.66 21.95
C THR A 123 -55.20 34.84 21.26
N GLU A 124 -55.23 34.74 19.93
CA GLU A 124 -56.47 34.83 19.15
C GLU A 124 -57.43 33.69 19.45
N ILE A 125 -56.93 32.45 19.54
CA ILE A 125 -57.72 31.27 19.92
C ILE A 125 -58.41 31.51 21.27
N LYS A 126 -57.66 32.01 22.27
CA LYS A 126 -58.21 32.35 23.60
C LYS A 126 -59.24 33.46 23.53
N ARG A 127 -58.99 34.51 22.73
CA ARG A 127 -59.91 35.64 22.56
C ARG A 127 -61.23 35.19 21.96
N ILE A 128 -61.22 34.42 20.88
CA ILE A 128 -62.44 33.94 20.23
C ILE A 128 -63.20 32.97 21.15
N ALA A 129 -62.49 32.11 21.88
CA ALA A 129 -63.12 31.24 22.88
C ALA A 129 -63.83 32.03 23.99
N ALA A 130 -63.22 33.10 24.51
CA ALA A 130 -63.83 33.97 25.53
C ALA A 130 -65.09 34.70 25.01
N LEU A 131 -65.11 35.08 23.74
CA LEU A 131 -66.28 35.70 23.09
C LEU A 131 -67.46 34.73 22.94
N GLY A 132 -67.19 33.43 22.72
CA GLY A 132 -68.22 32.39 22.66
C GLY A 132 -68.85 32.04 24.01
N VAL A 133 -68.13 32.24 25.12
CA VAL A 133 -68.60 31.95 26.48
C VAL A 133 -69.33 33.15 27.12
N GLY A 134 -69.03 34.38 26.68
CA GLY A 134 -69.60 35.62 27.25
C GLY A 134 -71.05 35.96 26.85
N SER A 135 -71.65 35.26 25.88
CA SER A 135 -73.00 35.57 25.38
C SER A 135 -74.13 34.75 26.06
N GLY A 136 -73.80 33.96 27.08
CA GLY A 136 -74.72 33.02 27.75
C GLY A 136 -75.02 33.32 29.22
N SER A 137 -74.99 34.57 29.67
CA SER A 137 -75.44 34.94 31.02
C SER A 137 -76.67 35.84 30.95
N GLY A 138 -77.85 35.24 31.11
CA GLY A 138 -79.13 35.94 31.07
C GLY A 138 -80.35 35.03 31.28
N SER A 139 -80.58 34.65 32.53
CA SER A 139 -81.88 34.36 33.17
C SER A 139 -82.78 33.22 32.67
N ALA A 140 -83.29 32.47 33.66
CA ALA A 140 -84.24 31.37 33.54
C ALA A 140 -85.59 31.80 32.94
N GLY A 141 -86.16 30.95 32.07
CA GLY A 141 -87.51 31.08 31.55
C GLY A 141 -87.91 29.85 30.73
N SER A 142 -88.85 29.08 31.27
CA SER A 142 -89.51 27.95 30.59
C SER A 142 -90.27 28.43 29.35
N GLY A 143 -90.05 27.81 28.19
CA GLY A 143 -90.78 28.14 26.97
C GLY A 143 -90.36 27.27 25.79
N SER A 144 -91.27 26.40 25.35
CA SER A 144 -91.21 25.69 24.08
C SER A 144 -91.24 26.69 22.93
N GLY A 145 -90.22 26.70 22.08
CA GLY A 145 -90.14 27.59 20.92
C GLY A 145 -89.07 27.13 19.93
N SER A 146 -89.52 26.72 18.75
CA SER A 146 -88.67 26.48 17.58
C SER A 146 -88.01 27.79 17.16
N GLY A 147 -86.73 27.95 17.48
CA GLY A 147 -85.94 29.13 17.16
C GLY A 147 -84.89 28.80 16.10
N SER A 148 -85.06 29.34 14.90
CA SER A 148 -84.00 29.48 13.91
C SER A 148 -82.88 30.32 14.51
N GLY A 149 -81.81 29.67 14.96
CA GLY A 149 -80.62 30.32 15.47
C GLY A 149 -79.90 31.05 14.35
N SER A 150 -80.12 32.36 14.24
CA SER A 150 -79.26 33.24 13.45
C SER A 150 -77.86 33.19 14.06
N ALA A 151 -76.97 32.42 13.44
CA ALA A 151 -75.56 32.37 13.81
C ALA A 151 -74.99 33.80 13.78
N MET A 152 -74.43 34.22 14.91
CA MET A 152 -73.71 35.48 15.03
C MET A 152 -72.61 35.52 13.95
N PRO A 153 -72.41 36.65 13.24
CA PRO A 153 -71.39 36.74 12.21
C PRO A 153 -70.02 36.34 12.80
N PRO A 154 -69.17 35.60 12.05
CA PRO A 154 -67.85 35.23 12.54
C PRO A 154 -67.10 36.48 13.01
N ALA A 155 -66.58 36.44 14.24
CA ALA A 155 -65.83 37.55 14.80
C ALA A 155 -64.63 37.86 13.89
N ALA A 156 -64.49 39.11 13.44
CA ALA A 156 -63.36 39.48 12.60
C ALA A 156 -62.01 39.15 13.29
N PRO A 157 -60.96 38.78 12.53
CA PRO A 157 -59.63 38.52 13.07
C PRO A 157 -59.13 39.73 13.86
N SER A 158 -58.41 39.51 14.97
CA SER A 158 -57.83 40.61 15.74
C SER A 158 -56.82 41.45 14.93
N PRO A 159 -56.60 42.73 15.32
CA PRO A 159 -55.58 43.58 14.70
C PRO A 159 -54.19 42.94 14.69
N GLU A 160 -53.85 42.17 15.72
CA GLU A 160 -52.57 41.47 15.85
C GLU A 160 -52.41 40.38 14.78
N VAL A 161 -53.48 39.61 14.50
CA VAL A 161 -53.49 38.64 13.40
C VAL A 161 -53.43 39.32 12.05
N GLN A 162 -54.09 40.47 11.89
CA GLN A 162 -54.03 41.26 10.66
C GLN A 162 -52.61 41.78 10.39
N GLN A 163 -51.89 42.21 11.45
CA GLN A 163 -50.49 42.66 11.39
C GLN A 163 -49.48 41.58 11.02
N LEU A 164 -49.80 40.29 11.20
CA LEU A 164 -48.95 39.20 10.70
C LEU A 164 -48.88 39.15 9.17
N GLY A 165 -49.80 39.84 8.48
CA GLY A 165 -49.88 39.85 7.02
C GLY A 165 -50.44 38.54 6.47
N ASP A 166 -50.47 38.43 5.14
CA ASP A 166 -50.79 37.16 4.50
C ASP A 166 -49.54 36.29 4.50
N VAL A 167 -49.66 35.09 5.04
CA VAL A 167 -48.56 34.12 5.00
C VAL A 167 -48.41 33.62 3.57
N LYS A 168 -47.19 33.32 3.16
CA LYS A 168 -46.93 32.61 1.91
C LYS A 168 -46.33 31.25 2.25
N VAL A 169 -46.77 30.23 1.52
CA VAL A 169 -46.06 28.95 1.49
C VAL A 169 -44.68 29.16 0.86
N ARG A 170 -43.72 28.33 1.23
CA ARG A 170 -42.32 28.45 0.80
C ARG A 170 -41.92 27.34 -0.13
N GLY A 171 -40.98 27.69 -1.00
CA GLY A 171 -40.21 26.78 -1.83
C GLY A 171 -39.24 25.99 -0.98
N LEU A 172 -38.85 24.84 -1.53
CA LEU A 172 -37.91 23.93 -0.90
C LEU A 172 -36.87 23.54 -1.95
N VAL A 173 -35.59 23.65 -1.58
CA VAL A 173 -34.48 23.15 -2.37
C VAL A 173 -33.93 21.93 -1.67
N VAL A 174 -33.80 20.83 -2.43
CA VAL A 174 -33.20 19.58 -1.98
C VAL A 174 -31.95 19.32 -2.81
N ILE A 175 -30.82 19.13 -2.15
CA ILE A 175 -29.52 18.84 -2.78
C ILE A 175 -29.06 17.46 -2.32
N GLU A 176 -29.05 16.51 -3.24
CA GLU A 176 -28.52 15.16 -3.03
C GLU A 176 -27.33 14.91 -3.97
N SER A 177 -26.36 14.11 -3.52
CA SER A 177 -25.25 13.68 -4.37
C SER A 177 -24.95 12.19 -4.26
N GLU A 178 -24.40 11.64 -5.34
CA GLU A 178 -23.80 10.31 -5.36
C GLU A 178 -22.34 10.46 -5.81
N PRO A 179 -21.35 10.19 -4.94
CA PRO A 179 -21.44 9.63 -3.57
C PRO A 179 -21.94 10.65 -2.51
N GLN A 180 -22.54 10.13 -1.43
CA GLN A 180 -23.06 10.94 -0.31
C GLN A 180 -21.96 11.65 0.50
N ASN A 181 -22.36 12.58 1.38
CA ASN A 181 -21.48 13.40 2.20
C ASN A 181 -20.49 14.25 1.39
N ALA A 182 -20.92 14.78 0.24
CA ALA A 182 -20.17 15.79 -0.51
C ALA A 182 -20.36 17.17 0.12
N THR A 183 -19.33 18.02 0.05
CA THR A 183 -19.37 19.40 0.54
C THR A 183 -20.08 20.28 -0.47
N ILE A 184 -21.04 21.09 0.01
CA ILE A 184 -21.82 22.04 -0.78
C ILE A 184 -21.26 23.45 -0.52
N TYR A 185 -21.00 24.18 -1.59
CA TYR A 185 -20.70 25.61 -1.56
C TYR A 185 -21.80 26.37 -2.31
N LEU A 186 -22.19 27.52 -1.78
CA LEU A 186 -23.22 28.40 -2.35
C LEU A 186 -22.58 29.68 -2.90
N ASP A 187 -22.80 29.93 -4.18
CA ASP A 187 -22.27 31.02 -5.02
C ASP A 187 -20.75 31.02 -5.21
N ASP A 188 -20.00 31.21 -4.12
CA ASP A 188 -18.55 31.33 -4.12
C ASP A 188 -17.92 30.47 -3.02
N LYS A 189 -16.96 29.63 -3.40
CA LYS A 189 -16.17 28.81 -2.47
C LYS A 189 -15.47 29.63 -1.37
N LYS A 190 -15.16 30.90 -1.62
CA LYS A 190 -14.50 31.79 -0.65
C LYS A 190 -15.37 32.09 0.58
N LYS A 191 -16.69 31.94 0.50
CA LYS A 191 -17.62 32.12 1.64
C LYS A 191 -17.54 30.97 2.66
N GLY A 192 -16.80 29.90 2.35
CA GLY A 192 -16.69 28.70 3.16
C GLY A 192 -17.73 27.64 2.79
N ALA A 193 -17.64 26.49 3.45
CA ALA A 193 -18.59 25.39 3.24
C ALA A 193 -19.98 25.81 3.73
N PHE A 194 -20.99 25.65 2.87
CA PHE A 194 -22.38 25.96 3.21
C PHE A 194 -23.02 24.80 3.97
N ALA A 195 -22.94 23.59 3.42
CA ALA A 195 -23.52 22.38 4.00
C ALA A 195 -22.86 21.12 3.43
N THR A 196 -23.36 19.94 3.79
CA THR A 196 -22.99 18.66 3.18
C THR A 196 -24.23 17.94 2.68
N THR A 197 -24.13 17.20 1.57
CA THR A 197 -25.25 16.40 1.06
C THR A 197 -25.51 15.18 1.95
N PRO A 198 -26.78 14.77 2.17
CA PRO A 198 -27.98 15.40 1.65
C PRO A 198 -28.34 16.67 2.43
N TRP A 199 -28.82 17.69 1.74
CA TRP A 199 -29.27 18.95 2.35
C TRP A 199 -30.65 19.34 1.83
N SER A 200 -31.48 19.93 2.68
CA SER A 200 -32.80 20.48 2.31
C SER A 200 -33.08 21.77 3.07
N GLY A 201 -33.59 22.79 2.39
CA GLY A 201 -33.94 24.07 3.00
C GLY A 201 -34.60 25.06 2.03
N SER A 202 -35.04 26.20 2.52
CA SER A 202 -35.56 27.29 1.67
C SER A 202 -34.40 28.13 1.15
N LEU A 203 -34.38 28.39 -0.16
CA LEU A 203 -33.48 29.31 -0.85
C LEU A 203 -34.32 30.14 -1.82
N ASP A 204 -33.93 31.39 -2.04
CA ASP A 204 -34.63 32.32 -2.91
C ASP A 204 -33.64 32.98 -3.88
N GLY A 205 -34.00 33.05 -5.17
CA GLY A 205 -33.20 33.73 -6.19
C GLY A 205 -32.21 32.82 -6.93
N GLU A 206 -31.34 33.44 -7.72
CA GLU A 206 -30.34 32.73 -8.53
C GLU A 206 -29.13 32.36 -7.68
N HIS A 207 -28.77 31.08 -7.69
CA HIS A 207 -27.64 30.55 -6.94
C HIS A 207 -26.78 29.61 -7.77
N LYS A 208 -25.46 29.72 -7.60
CA LYS A 208 -24.51 28.73 -8.13
C LYS A 208 -24.20 27.71 -7.04
N ILE A 209 -24.62 26.46 -7.24
CA ILE A 209 -24.32 25.35 -6.34
C ILE A 209 -23.07 24.64 -6.84
N ILE A 210 -22.07 24.51 -5.97
CA ILE A 210 -20.84 23.78 -6.25
C ILE A 210 -20.74 22.62 -5.26
N ILE A 211 -20.67 21.39 -5.77
CA ILE A 211 -20.61 20.17 -4.97
C ILE A 211 -19.25 19.52 -5.17
N GLU A 212 -18.54 19.28 -4.07
CA GLU A 212 -17.19 18.74 -4.06
C GLU A 212 -17.07 17.50 -3.18
N LYS A 213 -16.39 16.49 -3.70
CA LYS A 213 -16.02 15.30 -2.95
C LYS A 213 -14.62 14.88 -3.38
N LYS A 214 -13.75 14.57 -2.42
CA LYS A 214 -12.40 14.08 -2.70
C LYS A 214 -12.44 12.84 -3.61
N GLY A 215 -11.73 12.90 -4.74
CA GLY A 215 -11.65 11.82 -5.74
C GLY A 215 -12.74 11.84 -6.82
N PHE A 216 -13.61 12.85 -6.83
CA PHE A 216 -14.70 12.99 -7.79
C PHE A 216 -14.60 14.35 -8.49
N LYS A 217 -15.04 14.41 -9.75
CA LYS A 217 -15.13 15.67 -10.49
C LYS A 217 -16.12 16.61 -9.80
N ILE A 218 -15.71 17.88 -9.65
CA ILE A 218 -16.58 18.93 -9.11
C ILE A 218 -17.84 19.05 -9.97
N SER A 219 -19.00 19.08 -9.32
CA SER A 219 -20.28 19.33 -9.99
C SER A 219 -20.71 20.76 -9.74
N GLU A 220 -20.90 21.54 -10.80
CA GLU A 220 -21.44 22.89 -10.73
C GLU A 220 -22.83 22.94 -11.36
N SER A 221 -23.76 23.62 -10.73
CA SER A 221 -25.12 23.80 -11.26
C SER A 221 -25.65 25.16 -10.85
N SER A 222 -26.21 25.90 -11.81
CA SER A 222 -26.92 27.15 -11.51
C SER A 222 -28.40 26.84 -11.37
N ILE A 223 -29.01 27.30 -10.28
CA ILE A 223 -30.43 27.10 -10.01
C ILE A 223 -31.12 28.45 -9.82
N SER A 224 -32.35 28.54 -10.31
CA SER A 224 -33.27 29.63 -10.00
C SER A 224 -34.22 29.11 -8.93
N ALA A 225 -33.95 29.45 -7.67
CA ALA A 225 -34.76 28.99 -6.55
C ALA A 225 -36.06 29.82 -6.51
N ASP A 226 -37.13 29.20 -7.00
CA ASP A 226 -38.48 29.77 -6.99
C ASP A 226 -39.13 29.49 -5.62
N PRO A 227 -39.57 30.54 -4.89
CA PRO A 227 -40.20 30.39 -3.57
C PRO A 227 -41.56 29.68 -3.63
N SER A 228 -42.03 29.26 -4.81
CA SER A 228 -43.27 28.51 -5.04
C SER A 228 -43.03 27.09 -5.57
N LYS A 229 -41.79 26.59 -5.61
CA LYS A 229 -41.50 25.26 -6.16
C LYS A 229 -40.61 24.41 -5.26
N LEU A 230 -40.77 23.09 -5.40
CA LEU A 230 -39.79 22.13 -4.89
C LEU A 230 -38.75 21.91 -5.99
N PHE A 231 -37.54 22.39 -5.76
CA PHE A 231 -36.40 22.14 -6.65
C PHE A 231 -35.55 21.01 -6.10
N VAL A 232 -35.24 20.04 -6.95
CA VAL A 232 -34.41 18.89 -6.61
C VAL A 232 -33.15 18.92 -7.47
N LEU A 233 -32.01 19.18 -6.84
CA LEU A 233 -30.71 18.97 -7.45
C LEU A 233 -30.18 17.60 -7.04
N LYS A 234 -30.09 16.69 -8.01
CA LYS A 234 -29.41 15.40 -7.85
C LYS A 234 -28.12 15.41 -8.65
N ALA A 235 -26.99 15.47 -7.95
CA ALA A 235 -25.66 15.45 -8.55
C ALA A 235 -25.07 14.03 -8.53
N VAL A 236 -25.04 13.37 -9.69
CA VAL A 236 -24.29 12.12 -9.86
C VAL A 236 -22.87 12.48 -10.28
N MET A 237 -21.93 12.37 -9.35
CA MET A 237 -20.55 12.76 -9.57
C MET A 237 -19.77 11.61 -10.18
N SER A 238 -19.05 11.88 -11.27
CA SER A 238 -18.11 10.91 -11.84
C SER A 238 -16.81 10.94 -11.06
N GLU A 239 -16.22 9.77 -10.83
CA GLU A 239 -14.84 9.69 -10.36
C GLU A 239 -13.95 10.48 -11.33
N GLU A 240 -13.03 11.27 -10.76
CA GLU A 240 -11.99 11.87 -11.58
C GLU A 240 -11.12 10.73 -12.10
N GLY A 241 -10.91 10.65 -13.42
CA GLY A 241 -10.28 9.50 -14.08
C GLY A 241 -8.99 9.11 -13.36
N TYR A 242 -9.06 8.06 -12.56
CA TYR A 242 -8.19 7.86 -11.41
C TYR A 242 -6.84 7.27 -11.78
N LEU A 243 -6.53 7.09 -13.07
CA LEU A 243 -5.24 6.59 -13.54
C LEU A 243 -4.67 7.57 -14.57
N GLY A 244 -3.36 7.82 -14.48
CA GLY A 244 -2.61 8.43 -15.57
C GLY A 244 -2.20 7.37 -16.59
N TRP A 245 -2.17 7.73 -17.86
CA TRP A 245 -1.67 6.86 -18.93
C TRP A 245 -0.16 7.05 -19.05
N VAL A 246 0.63 5.98 -18.96
CA VAL A 246 2.09 6.07 -19.11
C VAL A 246 2.55 5.17 -20.25
N GLU A 247 3.29 5.77 -21.18
CA GLU A 247 3.90 5.10 -22.33
C GLU A 247 5.41 5.01 -22.13
N PHE A 248 5.93 3.79 -22.13
CA PHE A 248 7.35 3.48 -21.95
C PHE A 248 7.99 3.12 -23.29
N SER A 249 9.05 3.83 -23.63
CA SER A 249 9.87 3.58 -24.82
C SER A 249 11.35 3.60 -24.46
N SER A 250 12.17 2.88 -25.22
CA SER A 250 13.63 2.90 -25.08
C SER A 250 14.30 2.72 -26.43
N ASN A 251 15.51 3.27 -26.58
CA ASN A 251 16.38 3.03 -27.72
C ASN A 251 16.76 1.54 -27.88
N ILE A 252 16.74 0.77 -26.80
CA ILE A 252 16.85 -0.70 -26.81
C ILE A 252 15.46 -1.32 -26.67
N LYS A 253 15.07 -2.16 -27.63
CA LYS A 253 13.79 -2.87 -27.59
C LYS A 253 13.85 -4.03 -26.60
N GLY A 254 12.75 -4.29 -25.90
CA GLY A 254 12.64 -5.40 -24.95
C GLY A 254 13.28 -5.15 -23.59
N SER A 255 13.66 -3.90 -23.29
CA SER A 255 14.18 -3.49 -21.97
C SER A 255 13.11 -3.70 -20.90
N GLU A 256 13.51 -4.22 -19.75
CA GLU A 256 12.63 -4.49 -18.61
C GLU A 256 12.30 -3.20 -17.87
N ILE A 257 11.02 -3.05 -17.52
CA ILE A 257 10.48 -1.87 -16.83
C ILE A 257 10.10 -2.28 -15.42
N PHE A 258 10.47 -1.47 -14.44
CA PHE A 258 10.11 -1.62 -13.03
C PHE A 258 9.48 -0.32 -12.52
N MET A 259 8.55 -0.44 -11.58
CA MET A 259 7.84 0.70 -10.97
C MET A 259 7.97 0.63 -9.46
N ASP A 260 8.44 1.73 -8.88
CA ASP A 260 8.68 1.97 -7.46
C ASP A 260 9.70 1.00 -6.84
N ASP A 261 9.29 -0.23 -6.53
CA ASP A 261 10.13 -1.26 -5.93
C ASP A 261 10.50 -2.34 -6.95
N LYS A 262 11.79 -2.43 -7.26
CA LYS A 262 12.35 -3.43 -8.18
C LYS A 262 12.18 -4.87 -7.71
N THR A 263 12.02 -5.12 -6.40
CA THR A 263 11.93 -6.48 -5.85
C THR A 263 10.60 -7.17 -6.20
N ILE A 264 9.59 -6.40 -6.59
CA ILE A 264 8.25 -6.90 -6.98
C ILE A 264 8.29 -7.58 -8.36
N GLY A 265 9.34 -7.32 -9.15
CA GLY A 265 9.52 -7.84 -10.51
C GLY A 265 9.15 -6.81 -11.58
N SER A 266 9.42 -7.17 -12.83
CA SER A 266 9.17 -6.28 -13.97
C SER A 266 7.67 -6.15 -14.27
N ILE A 267 7.21 -4.93 -14.52
CA ILE A 267 5.83 -4.64 -14.94
C ILE A 267 5.59 -4.89 -16.44
N GLY A 268 6.65 -4.96 -17.25
CA GLY A 268 6.56 -5.11 -18.69
C GLY A 268 7.89 -4.85 -19.41
N LYS A 269 7.90 -4.98 -20.75
CA LYS A 269 9.08 -4.76 -21.60
C LYS A 269 8.82 -3.71 -22.67
N THR A 270 9.79 -2.85 -22.97
CA THR A 270 9.63 -1.76 -23.96
C THR A 270 9.41 -2.29 -25.40
N PRO A 271 8.53 -1.64 -26.21
CA PRO A 271 7.59 -0.59 -25.84
C PRO A 271 6.40 -1.15 -25.05
N PHE A 272 5.97 -0.42 -24.01
CA PHE A 272 4.90 -0.84 -23.10
C PHE A 272 4.03 0.35 -22.71
N GLN A 273 2.75 0.11 -22.40
CA GLN A 273 1.83 1.15 -21.96
C GLN A 273 0.92 0.62 -20.85
N GLN A 274 0.70 1.42 -19.81
CA GLN A 274 -0.10 1.02 -18.66
C GLN A 274 -0.76 2.21 -17.97
N ASN A 275 -1.93 1.96 -17.39
CA ASN A 275 -2.58 2.85 -16.44
C ASN A 275 -1.89 2.82 -15.07
N VAL A 276 -1.42 3.97 -14.59
CA VAL A 276 -0.70 4.11 -13.31
C VAL A 276 -1.52 4.98 -12.36
N LYS A 277 -1.49 4.67 -11.05
CA LYS A 277 -2.20 5.47 -10.05
C LYS A 277 -1.59 6.88 -9.94
N PRO A 278 -2.35 7.89 -9.50
CA PRO A 278 -1.84 9.24 -9.36
C PRO A 278 -0.95 9.32 -8.12
N GLY A 279 0.12 10.10 -8.21
CA GLY A 279 1.14 10.21 -7.17
C GLY A 279 2.56 10.19 -7.73
N LYS A 280 3.53 10.28 -6.83
CA LYS A 280 4.95 10.19 -7.19
C LYS A 280 5.34 8.74 -7.41
N HIS A 281 5.81 8.44 -8.61
CA HIS A 281 6.29 7.13 -9.00
C HIS A 281 7.73 7.23 -9.50
N THR A 282 8.52 6.19 -9.21
CA THR A 282 9.87 6.05 -9.75
C THR A 282 9.90 4.89 -10.74
N PHE A 283 10.31 5.16 -11.97
CA PHE A 283 10.43 4.14 -13.01
C PHE A 283 11.90 3.80 -13.28
N TYR A 284 12.17 2.51 -13.42
CA TYR A 284 13.48 1.99 -13.81
C TYR A 284 13.34 1.22 -15.12
N ILE A 285 14.21 1.51 -16.09
CA ILE A 285 14.27 0.79 -17.36
C ILE A 285 15.67 0.22 -17.52
N SER A 286 15.77 -1.10 -17.64
CA SER A 286 17.04 -1.84 -17.65
C SER A 286 17.10 -2.84 -18.80
N ALA A 287 18.30 -3.02 -19.36
CA ALA A 287 18.58 -4.04 -20.37
C ALA A 287 19.94 -4.69 -20.09
N GLU A 288 20.09 -5.96 -20.48
CA GLU A 288 21.33 -6.70 -20.25
C GLU A 288 22.52 -6.05 -20.98
N GLY A 289 23.56 -5.68 -20.22
CA GLY A 289 24.75 -5.00 -20.76
C GLY A 289 24.60 -3.50 -20.99
N TYR A 290 23.52 -2.87 -20.52
CA TYR A 290 23.29 -1.43 -20.61
C TYR A 290 23.22 -0.79 -19.22
N SER A 291 23.48 0.52 -19.16
CA SER A 291 23.25 1.31 -17.95
C SER A 291 21.75 1.44 -17.70
N GLU A 292 21.33 1.34 -16.44
CA GLU A 292 19.94 1.57 -16.07
C GLU A 292 19.52 3.03 -16.24
N TYR A 293 18.31 3.24 -16.75
CA TYR A 293 17.63 4.53 -16.71
C TYR A 293 16.69 4.62 -15.50
N LYS A 294 16.77 5.73 -14.76
CA LYS A 294 15.90 6.03 -13.61
C LYS A 294 15.23 7.38 -13.80
N GLN A 295 13.91 7.44 -13.65
CA GLN A 295 13.15 8.69 -13.69
C GLN A 295 12.06 8.69 -12.62
N GLU A 296 12.00 9.77 -11.83
CA GLU A 296 10.89 10.05 -10.91
C GLU A 296 9.92 11.01 -11.59
N ILE A 297 8.62 10.72 -11.51
CA ILE A 297 7.57 11.56 -12.09
C ILE A 297 6.33 11.57 -11.20
N GLU A 298 5.69 12.74 -11.10
CA GLU A 298 4.39 12.88 -10.44
C GLU A 298 3.28 12.70 -11.48
N ILE A 299 2.55 11.59 -11.36
CA ILE A 299 1.45 11.23 -12.25
C ILE A 299 0.18 11.93 -11.79
N LEU A 300 -0.39 12.77 -12.64
CA LEU A 300 -1.68 13.43 -12.42
C LEU A 300 -2.83 12.64 -13.07
N PRO A 301 -4.04 12.67 -12.47
CA PRO A 301 -5.22 11.97 -13.00
C PRO A 301 -5.56 12.37 -14.45
N GLY A 302 -5.84 11.40 -15.31
CA GLY A 302 -6.29 11.62 -16.69
C GLY A 302 -5.26 12.23 -17.65
N GLN A 303 -4.01 12.43 -17.21
CA GLN A 303 -2.92 12.89 -18.07
C GLN A 303 -2.16 11.71 -18.69
N THR A 304 -1.53 11.97 -19.84
CA THR A 304 -0.64 11.02 -20.52
C THR A 304 0.80 11.45 -20.35
N TYR A 305 1.66 10.52 -19.94
CA TYR A 305 3.08 10.71 -19.77
C TYR A 305 3.86 9.79 -20.69
N GLN A 306 4.89 10.32 -21.33
CA GLN A 306 5.80 9.54 -22.17
C GLN A 306 7.17 9.48 -21.51
N ILE A 307 7.62 8.27 -21.19
CA ILE A 307 8.96 7.99 -20.67
C ILE A 307 9.77 7.39 -21.80
N ARG A 308 10.79 8.14 -22.24
CA ARG A 308 11.74 7.69 -23.25
C ARG A 308 13.10 7.50 -22.60
N ALA A 309 13.48 6.24 -22.42
CA ALA A 309 14.77 5.86 -21.85
C ALA A 309 15.82 5.71 -22.94
N ASP A 310 16.76 6.65 -22.98
CA ASP A 310 17.98 6.55 -23.76
C ASP A 310 19.08 5.91 -22.89
N ILE A 311 19.15 4.57 -22.94
CA ILE A 311 20.16 3.80 -22.20
C ILE A 311 21.40 3.59 -23.06
N SER A 312 22.57 3.81 -22.46
CA SER A 312 23.86 3.61 -23.13
C SER A 312 24.41 2.23 -22.79
N GLY A 313 25.07 1.58 -23.75
CA GLY A 313 25.76 0.32 -23.49
C GLY A 313 26.80 0.52 -22.38
N THR A 314 26.78 -0.33 -21.36
CA THR A 314 27.92 -0.41 -20.44
C THR A 314 29.04 -1.05 -21.25
N PRO A 315 30.24 -0.44 -21.33
CA PRO A 315 31.34 -1.09 -22.03
C PRO A 315 31.61 -2.44 -21.35
N LEU A 316 31.37 -3.53 -22.08
CA LEU A 316 31.61 -4.90 -21.65
C LEU A 316 32.80 -5.47 -22.43
N GLY A 317 33.63 -6.26 -21.75
CA GLY A 317 34.56 -7.21 -22.37
C GLY A 317 34.10 -8.65 -22.13
N LYS A 318 34.58 -9.59 -22.94
CA LYS A 318 34.35 -11.02 -22.73
C LYS A 318 35.51 -11.62 -21.95
N ILE A 319 35.22 -12.44 -20.95
CA ILE A 319 36.21 -13.28 -20.28
C ILE A 319 36.00 -14.74 -20.65
N ASN A 320 37.08 -15.42 -21.05
CA ASN A 320 37.10 -16.83 -21.42
C ASN A 320 38.11 -17.58 -20.55
N VAL A 321 37.63 -18.16 -19.44
CA VAL A 321 38.46 -18.96 -18.53
C VAL A 321 38.41 -20.42 -18.96
N GLN A 322 39.56 -20.94 -19.40
CA GLN A 322 39.72 -22.31 -19.87
C GLN A 322 41.02 -22.92 -19.33
N GLY A 323 41.20 -24.23 -19.42
CA GLY A 323 42.38 -24.87 -18.86
C GLY A 323 42.22 -26.37 -18.67
N LEU A 324 43.31 -27.05 -18.40
CA LEU A 324 43.27 -28.48 -18.05
C LEU A 324 42.93 -28.63 -16.56
N GLY A 325 41.94 -29.45 -16.23
CA GLY A 325 41.60 -29.78 -14.84
C GLY A 325 40.73 -28.73 -14.14
N ILE A 326 40.05 -27.84 -14.88
CA ILE A 326 39.17 -26.79 -14.34
C ILE A 326 37.66 -27.11 -14.45
N GLU A 327 37.30 -28.32 -14.92
CA GLU A 327 35.91 -28.75 -15.18
C GLU A 327 35.04 -28.79 -13.92
N GLU A 328 35.70 -28.81 -12.75
CA GLU A 328 35.07 -28.76 -11.43
C GLU A 328 35.53 -27.54 -10.61
N ALA A 329 36.18 -26.59 -11.27
CA ALA A 329 36.62 -25.36 -10.62
C ALA A 329 35.49 -24.32 -10.61
N SER A 330 35.28 -23.72 -9.45
CA SER A 330 34.46 -22.53 -9.29
C SER A 330 35.25 -21.29 -9.75
N ILE A 331 34.59 -20.40 -10.49
CA ILE A 331 35.20 -19.19 -11.06
C ILE A 331 34.48 -17.98 -10.51
N THR A 332 35.20 -17.12 -9.80
CA THR A 332 34.68 -15.88 -9.21
C THR A 332 35.42 -14.66 -9.77
N VAL A 333 34.69 -13.55 -9.86
CA VAL A 333 35.16 -12.23 -10.28
C VAL A 333 34.84 -11.27 -9.14
N ASP A 334 35.85 -10.61 -8.57
CA ASP A 334 35.72 -9.69 -7.43
C ASP A 334 34.99 -10.29 -6.22
N GLY A 335 35.13 -11.61 -6.04
CA GLY A 335 34.46 -12.35 -4.97
C GLY A 335 33.04 -12.81 -5.31
N GLN A 336 32.41 -12.28 -6.37
CA GLN A 336 31.12 -12.74 -6.86
C GLN A 336 31.29 -13.96 -7.77
N ARG A 337 30.45 -14.98 -7.60
CA ARG A 337 30.51 -16.21 -8.41
C ARG A 337 30.01 -15.95 -9.83
N LEU A 338 30.90 -16.11 -10.80
CA LEU A 338 30.59 -15.95 -12.23
C LEU A 338 30.11 -17.27 -12.84
N CYS A 339 30.80 -18.38 -12.55
CA CYS A 339 30.48 -19.72 -13.01
C CYS A 339 30.70 -20.75 -11.88
N GLU A 340 29.79 -21.72 -11.77
CA GLU A 340 29.90 -22.80 -10.77
C GLU A 340 30.93 -23.86 -11.17
N ARG A 341 31.12 -24.06 -12.48
CA ARG A 341 32.07 -24.99 -13.07
C ARG A 341 32.74 -24.32 -14.28
N GLY A 342 34.00 -24.65 -14.55
CA GLY A 342 34.71 -24.25 -15.77
C GLY A 342 34.50 -25.24 -16.92
N PRO A 343 34.88 -24.89 -18.16
CA PRO A 343 35.28 -23.56 -18.64
C PRO A 343 34.16 -22.51 -18.55
N CYS A 344 34.49 -21.22 -18.57
CA CYS A 344 33.53 -20.14 -18.40
C CYS A 344 33.76 -19.02 -19.43
N LEU A 345 32.77 -18.77 -20.28
CA LEU A 345 32.73 -17.66 -21.23
C LEU A 345 31.56 -16.73 -20.89
N LYS A 346 31.83 -15.52 -20.38
CA LYS A 346 30.80 -14.53 -20.04
C LYS A 346 31.27 -13.10 -20.32
N GLY A 347 30.31 -12.19 -20.49
CA GLY A 347 30.58 -10.75 -20.52
C GLY A 347 30.69 -10.18 -19.11
N ILE A 348 31.68 -9.35 -18.85
CA ILE A 348 31.84 -8.61 -17.59
C ILE A 348 32.17 -7.14 -17.89
N PRO A 349 31.86 -6.21 -16.96
CA PRO A 349 32.22 -4.79 -17.12
C PRO A 349 33.68 -4.59 -17.48
N VAL A 350 33.99 -3.50 -18.19
CA VAL A 350 35.40 -3.09 -18.38
C VAL A 350 35.99 -2.57 -17.08
N GLY A 351 37.29 -2.78 -16.91
CA GLY A 351 38.04 -2.38 -15.72
C GLY A 351 38.92 -3.49 -15.16
N GLU A 352 39.54 -3.20 -14.02
CA GLU A 352 40.38 -4.15 -13.31
C GLU A 352 39.53 -5.10 -12.46
N HIS A 353 39.62 -6.39 -12.74
CA HIS A 353 38.86 -7.42 -12.05
C HIS A 353 39.78 -8.48 -11.43
N SER A 354 39.46 -8.93 -10.21
CA SER A 354 40.17 -9.99 -9.50
C SER A 354 39.54 -11.35 -9.78
N ILE A 355 40.17 -12.12 -10.66
CA ILE A 355 39.70 -13.44 -11.08
C ILE A 355 40.26 -14.50 -10.13
N THR A 356 39.39 -15.34 -9.57
CA THR A 356 39.78 -16.50 -8.77
C THR A 356 39.22 -17.78 -9.35
N VAL A 357 40.07 -18.77 -9.55
CA VAL A 357 39.71 -20.11 -10.00
C VAL A 357 40.09 -21.09 -8.89
N SER A 358 39.10 -21.78 -8.34
CA SER A 358 39.26 -22.63 -7.16
C SER A 358 38.61 -23.99 -7.36
N ARG A 359 39.37 -25.07 -7.10
CA ARG A 359 38.92 -26.46 -7.14
C ARG A 359 39.39 -27.19 -5.87
N PRO A 360 38.54 -28.02 -5.22
CA PRO A 360 38.96 -28.82 -4.07
C PRO A 360 40.18 -29.71 -4.39
N GLY A 361 41.17 -29.74 -3.50
CA GLY A 361 42.41 -30.51 -3.69
C GLY A 361 43.48 -29.83 -4.55
N PHE A 362 43.24 -28.59 -5.01
CA PHE A 362 44.18 -27.81 -5.80
C PHE A 362 44.43 -26.43 -5.17
N LYS A 363 45.60 -25.86 -5.43
CA LYS A 363 45.92 -24.48 -5.04
C LYS A 363 45.08 -23.52 -5.90
N PRO A 364 44.37 -22.54 -5.31
CA PRO A 364 43.58 -21.60 -6.10
C PRO A 364 44.48 -20.70 -6.95
N TYR A 365 44.04 -20.39 -8.17
CA TYR A 365 44.64 -19.35 -9.00
C TYR A 365 43.94 -18.03 -8.74
N ARG A 366 44.69 -16.96 -8.47
CA ARG A 366 44.15 -15.60 -8.28
C ARG A 366 44.98 -14.57 -9.05
N ARG A 367 44.35 -13.76 -9.89
CA ARG A 367 45.03 -12.73 -10.68
C ARG A 367 44.12 -11.53 -10.93
N ARG A 368 44.69 -10.32 -10.89
CA ARG A 368 44.02 -9.11 -11.39
C ARG A 368 44.21 -9.01 -12.90
N VAL A 369 43.11 -8.75 -13.61
CA VAL A 369 43.05 -8.73 -15.06
C VAL A 369 42.28 -7.49 -15.50
N SER A 370 42.85 -6.73 -16.44
CA SER A 370 42.19 -5.61 -17.09
C SER A 370 41.28 -6.13 -18.19
N ILE A 371 39.99 -5.83 -18.11
CA ILE A 371 39.00 -6.16 -19.13
C ILE A 371 38.75 -4.93 -19.98
N GLN A 372 38.98 -5.05 -21.29
CA GLN A 372 38.80 -3.98 -22.27
C GLN A 372 37.53 -4.18 -23.08
N GLU A 373 36.94 -3.08 -23.54
CA GLU A 373 35.72 -3.11 -24.34
C GLU A 373 35.95 -3.88 -25.64
N LYS A 374 34.96 -4.66 -26.07
CA LYS A 374 34.97 -5.40 -27.36
C LYS A 374 36.15 -6.38 -27.54
N THR A 375 36.88 -6.68 -26.47
CA THR A 375 37.93 -7.70 -26.45
C THR A 375 37.45 -8.98 -25.77
N GLU A 376 38.04 -10.11 -26.14
CA GLU A 376 37.96 -11.37 -25.41
C GLU A 376 39.27 -11.61 -24.66
N THR A 377 39.23 -11.52 -23.34
CA THR A 377 40.35 -11.86 -22.46
C THR A 377 40.28 -13.34 -22.11
N GLN A 378 41.15 -14.12 -22.75
CA GLN A 378 41.28 -15.55 -22.54
C GLN A 378 42.30 -15.83 -21.43
N ILE A 379 41.90 -16.62 -20.43
CA ILE A 379 42.75 -17.03 -19.32
C ILE A 379 42.89 -18.55 -19.36
N LYS A 380 44.06 -19.04 -19.77
CA LYS A 380 44.42 -20.46 -19.77
C LYS A 380 45.02 -20.82 -18.42
N VAL A 381 44.23 -21.42 -17.53
CA VAL A 381 44.60 -21.75 -16.14
C VAL A 381 45.09 -23.20 -16.03
N GLY A 382 46.20 -23.39 -15.32
CA GLY A 382 46.70 -24.69 -14.88
C GLY A 382 46.74 -24.75 -13.34
N LEU A 383 45.90 -25.58 -12.75
CA LEU A 383 45.83 -25.74 -11.30
C LEU A 383 46.88 -26.76 -10.80
N ALA A 384 47.65 -26.37 -9.79
CA ALA A 384 48.60 -27.26 -9.12
C ALA A 384 47.91 -27.99 -7.95
N PRO A 385 48.11 -29.31 -7.77
CA PRO A 385 47.53 -30.04 -6.65
C PRO A 385 48.06 -29.51 -5.31
N THR A 386 47.23 -29.55 -4.26
CA THR A 386 47.69 -29.26 -2.91
C THR A 386 48.61 -30.39 -2.44
N PRO A 387 49.81 -30.10 -1.92
CA PRO A 387 50.74 -31.14 -1.46
C PRO A 387 50.13 -31.94 -0.31
N SER A 388 50.41 -33.25 -0.28
CA SER A 388 50.04 -34.09 0.86
C SER A 388 50.81 -33.67 2.11
N ARG A 389 50.18 -33.82 3.28
CA ARG A 389 50.82 -33.60 4.59
C ARG A 389 51.38 -34.88 5.22
N SER A 390 51.56 -35.93 4.43
CA SER A 390 52.05 -37.25 4.89
C SER A 390 53.36 -37.12 5.68
N ASP A 391 54.29 -36.29 5.21
CA ASP A 391 55.60 -36.13 5.85
C ASP A 391 55.50 -35.51 7.24
N ALA A 392 54.60 -34.53 7.41
CA ALA A 392 54.33 -33.93 8.71
C ALA A 392 53.67 -34.95 9.66
N ILE A 393 52.70 -35.73 9.16
CA ILE A 393 52.02 -36.77 9.95
C ILE A 393 53.01 -37.82 10.44
N ILE A 394 53.87 -38.34 9.55
CA ILE A 394 54.90 -39.33 9.92
C ILE A 394 55.84 -38.74 10.97
N ALA A 395 56.29 -37.50 10.78
CA ALA A 395 57.18 -36.84 11.74
C ALA A 395 56.52 -36.63 13.11
N TYR A 396 55.22 -36.29 13.16
CA TYR A 396 54.47 -36.19 14.42
C TYR A 396 54.31 -37.55 15.12
N VAL A 397 54.05 -38.63 14.37
CA VAL A 397 53.95 -39.99 14.94
C VAL A 397 55.29 -40.43 15.52
N LEU A 398 56.40 -40.19 14.82
CA LEU A 398 57.75 -40.49 15.33
C LEU A 398 58.07 -39.67 16.57
N ALA A 399 57.75 -38.37 16.57
CA ALA A 399 57.94 -37.51 17.73
C ALA A 399 57.17 -38.04 18.96
N ALA A 400 55.90 -38.38 18.78
CA ALA A 400 55.08 -38.98 19.84
C ALA A 400 55.65 -40.32 20.33
N GLY A 401 56.14 -41.17 19.42
CA GLY A 401 56.78 -42.44 19.75
C GLY A 401 58.05 -42.25 20.58
N PHE A 402 58.94 -41.34 20.18
CA PHE A 402 60.16 -41.04 20.93
C PHE A 402 59.86 -40.40 22.29
N THR A 403 58.94 -39.45 22.36
CA THR A 403 58.53 -38.83 23.63
C THR A 403 57.89 -39.86 24.57
N GLY A 404 56.98 -40.70 24.06
CA GLY A 404 56.34 -41.76 24.84
C GLY A 404 57.32 -42.83 25.32
N GLY A 405 58.26 -43.25 24.45
CA GLY A 405 59.35 -44.14 24.81
C GLY A 405 60.27 -43.53 25.88
N GLY A 406 60.61 -42.25 25.76
CA GLY A 406 61.39 -41.51 26.75
C GLY A 406 60.72 -41.47 28.12
N ILE A 407 59.42 -41.17 28.17
CA ILE A 407 58.63 -41.21 29.42
C ILE A 407 58.66 -42.62 30.03
N TYR A 408 58.40 -43.67 29.23
CA TYR A 408 58.40 -45.04 29.72
C TYR A 408 59.76 -45.45 30.30
N LEU A 409 60.86 -45.18 29.58
CA LEU A 409 62.22 -45.49 30.02
C LEU A 409 62.61 -44.69 31.27
N GLY A 410 62.21 -43.42 31.34
CA GLY A 410 62.40 -42.57 32.52
C GLY A 410 61.71 -43.16 33.75
N LEU A 411 60.44 -43.57 33.61
CA LEU A 411 59.70 -44.22 34.70
C LEU A 411 60.34 -45.55 35.13
N GLN A 412 60.89 -46.35 34.21
CA GLN A 412 61.63 -47.57 34.56
C GLN A 412 62.93 -47.27 35.32
N SER A 413 63.64 -46.21 34.92
CA SER A 413 64.83 -45.74 35.63
C SER A 413 64.48 -45.29 37.06
N ASP A 414 63.44 -44.46 37.21
CA ASP A 414 62.99 -43.98 38.52
C ASP A 414 62.51 -45.12 39.40
N LYS A 415 61.78 -46.09 38.85
CA LYS A 415 61.36 -47.29 39.60
C LYS A 415 62.55 -48.05 40.19
N LEU A 416 63.60 -48.28 39.40
CA LEU A 416 64.82 -48.95 39.89
C LEU A 416 65.51 -48.12 40.97
N LYS A 417 65.61 -46.80 40.77
CA LYS A 417 66.19 -45.88 41.75
C LYS A 417 65.41 -45.91 43.07
N ASP A 418 64.09 -45.88 43.00
CA ASP A 418 63.19 -45.90 44.16
C ASP A 418 63.26 -47.22 44.91
N GLU A 419 63.31 -48.36 44.20
CA GLU A 419 63.52 -49.69 44.79
C GLU A 419 64.83 -49.76 45.58
N LEU A 420 65.95 -49.33 44.98
CA LEU A 420 67.25 -49.30 45.67
C LEU A 420 67.25 -48.33 46.88
N THR A 421 66.65 -47.16 46.71
CA THR A 421 66.58 -46.15 47.80
C THR A 421 65.76 -46.69 48.97
N LYS A 422 64.67 -47.41 48.68
CA LYS A 422 63.82 -48.05 49.68
C LYS A 422 64.53 -49.19 50.40
N GLU A 423 65.30 -50.03 49.70
CA GLU A 423 66.13 -51.08 50.31
C GLU A 423 67.16 -50.50 51.29
N ILE A 424 67.85 -49.43 50.88
CA ILE A 424 68.82 -48.72 51.74
C ILE A 424 68.12 -48.14 52.98
N ALA A 425 66.97 -47.49 52.80
CA ALA A 425 66.20 -46.92 53.91
C ALA A 425 65.64 -47.99 54.87
N ALA A 426 65.42 -49.22 54.39
CA ALA A 426 64.97 -50.36 55.19
C ALA A 426 66.09 -51.03 56.01
N GLY A 427 67.31 -50.49 55.99
CA GLY A 427 68.45 -50.99 56.78
C GLY A 427 69.18 -52.18 56.15
N MET A 428 68.90 -52.50 54.88
CA MET A 428 69.70 -53.48 54.14
C MET A 428 71.10 -52.91 53.87
N PRO A 429 72.16 -53.75 53.89
CA PRO A 429 73.49 -53.29 53.52
C PRO A 429 73.45 -52.72 52.09
N PRO A 430 74.19 -51.64 51.81
CA PRO A 430 74.15 -51.00 50.49
C PRO A 430 74.51 -52.03 49.41
N PRO A 431 73.78 -52.02 48.26
CA PRO A 431 74.03 -52.97 47.19
C PRO A 431 75.48 -52.88 46.71
N ASP A 432 76.03 -54.03 46.29
CA ASP A 432 77.38 -54.13 45.74
C ASP A 432 77.56 -53.08 44.62
N LYS A 433 78.76 -52.51 44.52
CA LYS A 433 79.15 -51.60 43.44
C LYS A 433 78.90 -52.20 42.06
N ASN A 434 78.87 -53.53 41.95
CA ASN A 434 78.60 -54.28 40.72
C ASN A 434 77.14 -54.74 40.55
N ASP A 435 76.17 -54.22 41.34
CA ASP A 435 74.76 -54.57 41.16
C ASP A 435 74.27 -54.15 39.74
N PRO A 436 73.73 -55.08 38.94
CA PRO A 436 73.30 -54.81 37.56
C PRO A 436 72.18 -53.78 37.46
N ARG A 437 71.42 -53.53 38.54
CA ARG A 437 70.35 -52.51 38.58
C ARG A 437 70.89 -51.09 38.42
N PHE A 438 72.09 -50.78 38.95
CA PHE A 438 72.73 -49.48 38.73
C PHE A 438 73.04 -49.24 37.26
N THR A 439 73.61 -50.25 36.59
CA THR A 439 73.96 -50.17 35.17
C THR A 439 72.69 -50.07 34.31
N ARG A 440 71.66 -50.88 34.60
CA ARG A 440 70.37 -50.82 33.89
C ARG A 440 69.65 -49.50 34.08
N GLY A 441 69.58 -48.97 35.31
CA GLY A 441 68.98 -47.67 35.60
C GLY A 441 69.68 -46.54 34.86
N LYS A 442 71.02 -46.52 34.85
CA LYS A 442 71.80 -45.54 34.06
C LYS A 442 71.54 -45.66 32.56
N ILE A 443 71.48 -46.89 32.03
CA ILE A 443 71.16 -47.11 30.61
C ILE A 443 69.74 -46.59 30.29
N PHE A 444 68.75 -46.85 31.15
CA PHE A 444 67.39 -46.35 30.95
C PHE A 444 67.30 -44.82 31.04
N ALA A 445 68.00 -44.19 31.98
CA ALA A 445 68.06 -42.73 32.07
C ALA A 445 68.70 -42.11 30.81
N ILE A 446 69.84 -42.62 30.37
CA ILE A 446 70.53 -42.14 29.15
C ILE A 446 69.65 -42.37 27.92
N ALA A 447 68.98 -43.53 27.83
CA ALA A 447 68.07 -43.82 26.73
C ALA A 447 66.81 -42.93 26.75
N ALA A 448 66.32 -42.55 27.93
CA ALA A 448 65.22 -41.61 28.08
C ALA A 448 65.61 -40.20 27.59
N ASP A 449 66.78 -39.69 28.00
CA ASP A 449 67.30 -38.39 27.55
C ASP A 449 67.52 -38.37 26.03
N ALA A 450 68.11 -39.43 25.48
CA ALA A 450 68.28 -39.58 24.04
C ALA A 450 66.93 -39.62 23.30
N SER A 451 65.93 -40.30 23.86
CA SER A 451 64.58 -40.37 23.30
C SER A 451 63.88 -39.01 23.34
N PHE A 452 64.02 -38.23 24.41
CA PHE A 452 63.47 -36.86 24.47
C PHE A 452 64.16 -35.93 23.47
N ALA A 453 65.49 -36.02 23.32
CA ALA A 453 66.22 -35.24 22.34
C ALA A 453 65.76 -35.56 20.90
N LEU A 454 65.63 -36.84 20.56
CA LEU A 454 65.09 -37.28 19.27
C LEU A 454 63.63 -36.86 19.06
N GLY A 455 62.81 -36.95 20.11
CA GLY A 455 61.42 -36.48 20.10
C GLY A 455 61.31 -34.97 19.82
N ALA A 456 62.14 -34.16 20.46
CA ALA A 456 62.17 -32.72 20.24
C ALA A 456 62.62 -32.36 18.81
N LEU A 457 63.67 -33.00 18.30
CA LEU A 457 64.16 -32.77 16.93
C LEU A 457 63.13 -33.17 15.88
N THR A 458 62.49 -34.33 16.05
CA THR A 458 61.44 -34.80 15.13
C THR A 458 60.19 -33.92 15.20
N ALA A 459 59.81 -33.43 16.39
CA ALA A 459 58.71 -32.49 16.56
C ALA A 459 58.98 -31.15 15.84
N LEU A 460 60.19 -30.60 15.94
CA LEU A 460 60.60 -29.40 15.19
C LEU A 460 60.54 -29.62 13.67
N GLY A 461 60.99 -30.79 13.21
CA GLY A 461 60.85 -31.21 11.81
C GLY A 461 59.39 -31.31 11.35
N ALA A 462 58.50 -31.85 12.20
CA ALA A 462 57.08 -31.96 11.92
C ALA A 462 56.40 -30.57 11.77
N ILE A 463 56.74 -29.62 12.65
CA ILE A 463 56.27 -28.23 12.54
C ILE A 463 56.75 -27.61 11.22
N TYR A 464 58.03 -27.78 10.88
CA TYR A 464 58.56 -27.29 9.61
C TYR A 464 57.81 -27.87 8.40
N TYR A 465 57.59 -29.19 8.36
CA TYR A 465 56.85 -29.83 7.27
C TYR A 465 55.37 -29.43 7.20
N THR A 466 54.79 -28.96 8.30
CA THR A 466 53.39 -28.51 8.34
C THR A 466 53.20 -27.16 7.65
N PHE A 467 54.17 -26.25 7.78
CA PHE A 467 54.10 -24.89 7.21
C PHE A 467 54.86 -24.73 5.89
N ARG A 468 55.71 -25.70 5.52
CA ARG A 468 56.43 -25.65 4.25
C ARG A 468 55.47 -25.87 3.08
N GLU A 469 55.25 -24.82 2.29
CA GLU A 469 54.56 -24.95 1.01
C GLU A 469 55.43 -25.75 0.02
N LYS A 470 54.94 -26.91 -0.40
CA LYS A 470 55.57 -27.74 -1.45
C LYS A 470 54.84 -27.58 -2.78
N GLY A 471 55.58 -27.78 -3.88
CA GLY A 471 55.05 -27.80 -5.24
C GLY A 471 54.89 -26.42 -5.88
N ALA A 472 54.83 -26.39 -7.21
CA ALA A 472 54.63 -25.18 -8.00
C ALA A 472 53.31 -24.46 -7.64
N PRO A 473 53.23 -23.13 -7.84
CA PRO A 473 51.96 -22.42 -7.77
C PRO A 473 51.06 -22.76 -8.96
N SER A 474 49.76 -22.56 -8.84
CA SER A 474 48.85 -22.59 -9.98
C SER A 474 49.19 -21.44 -10.93
N THR A 475 49.22 -21.71 -12.23
CA THR A 475 49.63 -20.76 -13.26
C THR A 475 48.46 -20.38 -14.15
N GLY A 476 48.55 -19.24 -14.81
CA GLY A 476 47.56 -18.82 -15.78
C GLY A 476 48.18 -17.89 -16.81
N LEU A 477 48.02 -18.22 -18.08
CA LEU A 477 48.41 -17.39 -19.21
C LEU A 477 47.21 -16.56 -19.64
N ILE A 478 47.39 -15.25 -19.72
CA ILE A 478 46.36 -14.30 -20.15
C ILE A 478 46.70 -13.87 -21.57
N ASP A 479 45.74 -14.05 -22.47
CA ASP A 479 45.78 -13.63 -23.87
C ASP A 479 44.59 -12.72 -24.13
N VAL A 480 44.82 -11.51 -24.64
CA VAL A 480 43.75 -10.54 -24.92
C VAL A 480 43.58 -10.45 -26.42
N ARG A 481 42.42 -10.89 -26.92
CA ARG A 481 42.11 -10.89 -28.34
C ARG A 481 41.13 -9.77 -28.65
N ALA A 482 41.54 -8.83 -29.50
CA ALA A 482 40.61 -7.88 -30.07
C ALA A 482 39.73 -8.60 -31.10
N LEU A 483 38.40 -8.52 -30.97
CA LEU A 483 37.52 -8.93 -32.05
C LEU A 483 37.55 -7.83 -33.13
N ALA A 484 38.46 -7.96 -34.10
CA ALA A 484 38.45 -7.14 -35.29
C ALA A 484 37.47 -7.73 -36.31
N ILE A 485 36.36 -7.04 -36.51
CA ILE A 485 35.42 -7.33 -37.60
C ILE A 485 35.79 -6.42 -38.76
N GLN A 486 36.36 -6.99 -39.83
CA GLN A 486 36.73 -6.22 -41.01
C GLN A 486 35.76 -6.50 -42.16
N PRO A 487 35.28 -5.47 -42.87
CA PRO A 487 34.55 -5.69 -44.12
C PRO A 487 35.50 -6.30 -45.16
N GLN A 488 35.10 -7.43 -45.74
CA GLN A 488 35.82 -8.06 -46.83
C GLN A 488 35.03 -7.90 -48.13
N VAL A 489 35.67 -7.35 -49.14
CA VAL A 489 35.09 -7.21 -50.48
C VAL A 489 36.00 -7.93 -51.46
N GLY A 490 35.46 -8.99 -52.08
CA GLY A 490 36.07 -9.71 -53.18
C GLY A 490 35.30 -9.48 -54.49
N PRO A 491 35.83 -9.96 -55.63
CA PRO A 491 35.22 -9.75 -56.95
C PRO A 491 33.80 -10.30 -57.10
N THR A 492 33.40 -11.24 -56.25
CA THR A 492 32.09 -11.92 -56.27
C THR A 492 31.35 -11.90 -54.93
N TYR A 493 31.88 -11.23 -53.90
CA TYR A 493 31.24 -11.15 -52.60
C TYR A 493 31.57 -9.86 -51.85
N ALA A 494 30.62 -9.38 -51.06
CA ALA A 494 30.85 -8.42 -49.99
C ALA A 494 30.32 -9.05 -48.71
N GLY A 495 31.15 -9.13 -47.68
CA GLY A 495 30.83 -9.81 -46.44
C GLY A 495 31.64 -9.27 -45.28
N VAL A 496 31.45 -9.90 -44.13
CA VAL A 496 32.11 -9.53 -42.88
C VAL A 496 33.05 -10.67 -42.49
N GLY A 497 34.35 -10.40 -42.47
CA GLY A 497 35.36 -11.36 -42.04
C GLY A 497 35.70 -11.15 -40.57
N MET A 498 35.76 -12.25 -39.79
CA MET A 498 36.38 -12.24 -38.46
C MET A 498 37.83 -12.70 -38.63
N GLU A 499 38.78 -11.79 -38.43
CA GLU A 499 40.20 -12.14 -38.38
C GLU A 499 40.62 -12.24 -36.92
N ALA A 500 41.09 -13.43 -36.50
CA ALA A 500 41.72 -13.62 -35.20
C ALA A 500 43.23 -13.54 -35.39
N HIS A 501 43.85 -12.43 -35.01
CA HIS A 501 45.31 -12.36 -34.95
C HIS A 501 45.79 -13.26 -33.79
N TRP A 502 46.58 -14.28 -34.11
CA TRP A 502 47.11 -15.29 -33.19
C TRP A 502 48.52 -14.97 -32.70
#